data_AF-A0A7J0FVE5-F1
#
_entry.id   AF-A0A7J0FVE5-F1
#
_cell.length_a   1.000
_cell.length_b   1.000
_cell.length_c   1.000
_cell.angle_alpha   90.00
_cell.angle_beta   90.00
_cell.angle_gamma   90.00
#
_symmetry.space_group_name_H-M   'P 1'
#
loop_
_entity.id
_entity.type
_entity.pdbx_description
1 polymer ?
#
loop_
_entity_poly.entity_id
_entity_poly.type
_entity_poly.pdbx_seq_one_letter_code
_entity_poly.pdbx_strand_id
1 'polypeptide(L)'
;MAEKLLPKALRIRCKCSSDHTDTKDSFSAKQALIYLKAHLWYSTQDVVNALRLFLDAGSDLAGSLTYRYDLVDLTRQVLSKLANQVYLDAISAFQDKDVNALSSQSRKFQQLIKDIDKLLAADDNFLLGPWLESAKKLALNPSELRLYEWNARTQVTMWFYTTKSNQSKLHDYANKFWSGLLEAYYLPRASTYFSHLLRSLKENKSFKMDDWRQEWIAYSNKWQAGTETYPVKARGDALAISKALVEKYFG
;
A
#
# COMPACT_ATOMS: atom_id res chain seq x y z
N MET A 1 6.00 14.06 -13.25
CA MET A 1 6.24 14.34 -11.81
C MET A 1 5.28 13.64 -10.84
N ALA A 2 4.03 13.31 -11.24
CA ALA A 2 3.07 12.50 -10.43
C ALA A 2 3.46 11.02 -10.23
N GLU A 3 4.47 10.58 -10.96
CA GLU A 3 4.91 9.20 -11.12
C GLU A 3 5.57 8.59 -9.87
N LYS A 4 5.93 9.37 -8.84
CA LYS A 4 6.68 8.88 -7.66
C LYS A 4 5.85 8.84 -6.36
N LEU A 5 4.52 8.95 -6.47
CA LEU A 5 3.67 9.43 -5.37
C LEU A 5 2.70 8.43 -4.75
N LEU A 6 2.45 7.30 -5.41
CA LEU A 6 1.96 6.14 -4.69
C LEU A 6 3.07 5.73 -3.72
N PRO A 7 2.78 5.30 -2.48
CA PRO A 7 3.75 4.53 -1.74
C PRO A 7 4.29 3.47 -2.68
N LYS A 8 5.62 3.42 -2.92
CA LYS A 8 6.21 2.35 -3.75
C LYS A 8 5.72 0.98 -3.27
N ALA A 9 5.38 0.89 -1.98
CA ALA A 9 4.64 -0.18 -1.33
C ALA A 9 3.41 -0.67 -2.08
N LEU A 10 2.50 0.19 -2.52
CA LEU A 10 1.27 -0.24 -3.17
C LEU A 10 1.50 -0.60 -4.66
N ARG A 11 2.65 -0.23 -5.23
CA ARG A 11 3.09 -0.69 -6.55
C ARG A 11 3.89 -1.97 -6.41
N ILE A 12 3.22 -3.12 -6.40
CA ILE A 12 3.93 -4.41 -6.52
C ILE A 12 4.63 -4.48 -7.89
N ARG A 13 5.92 -4.14 -7.93
CA ARG A 13 6.83 -4.36 -9.06
C ARG A 13 7.50 -5.72 -8.89
N CYS A 14 7.03 -6.73 -9.61
CA CYS A 14 7.87 -7.90 -9.90
C CYS A 14 8.67 -7.55 -11.17
N LYS A 15 9.93 -7.13 -11.02
CA LYS A 15 10.77 -6.71 -12.14
C LYS A 15 11.60 -7.92 -12.62
N CYS A 16 11.34 -8.38 -13.84
CA CYS A 16 12.25 -9.22 -14.62
C CYS A 16 12.21 -8.74 -16.08
N SER A 17 12.91 -7.65 -16.36
CA SER A 17 13.62 -7.41 -17.62
C SER A 17 14.56 -6.22 -17.45
N SER A 18 15.65 -6.24 -18.20
CA SER A 18 16.92 -5.54 -17.94
C SER A 18 17.15 -4.36 -18.88
N ASP A 19 16.17 -3.46 -19.07
CA ASP A 19 16.41 -2.26 -19.88
C ASP A 19 16.06 -0.98 -19.12
N HIS A 20 17.09 -0.14 -18.94
CA HIS A 20 17.00 1.20 -18.38
C HIS A 20 17.57 2.20 -19.37
N THR A 21 16.69 2.93 -20.03
CA THR A 21 17.01 4.21 -20.67
C THR A 21 16.43 5.33 -19.82
N ASP A 22 17.32 6.14 -19.25
CA ASP A 22 17.01 7.29 -18.41
C ASP A 22 17.09 8.53 -19.30
N THR A 23 15.95 9.11 -19.68
CA THR A 23 15.91 10.40 -20.39
C THR A 23 15.07 11.43 -19.62
N LYS A 24 15.75 12.54 -19.31
CA LYS A 24 15.19 13.76 -18.72
C LYS A 24 14.50 14.55 -19.82
N ASP A 25 13.17 14.61 -19.84
CA ASP A 25 12.46 15.66 -20.60
C ASP A 25 11.12 16.00 -19.97
N SER A 26 10.62 17.19 -20.29
CA SER A 26 9.41 17.81 -19.71
C SER A 26 8.17 16.91 -19.86
N PHE A 27 7.71 16.36 -18.73
CA PHE A 27 6.70 15.30 -18.70
C PHE A 27 5.26 15.85 -18.77
N SER A 28 4.56 15.58 -19.87
CA SER A 28 3.10 15.75 -19.97
C SER A 28 2.35 14.74 -19.08
N ALA A 29 1.12 15.07 -18.66
CA ALA A 29 0.27 14.19 -17.85
C ALA A 29 -0.09 12.86 -18.55
N LYS A 30 -0.13 12.85 -19.89
CA LYS A 30 -0.30 11.63 -20.71
C LYS A 30 0.93 10.73 -20.65
N GLN A 31 2.15 11.28 -20.74
CA GLN A 31 3.36 10.47 -20.52
C GLN A 31 3.42 9.93 -19.09
N ALA A 32 3.02 10.70 -18.07
CA ALA A 32 3.05 10.20 -16.69
C ALA A 32 2.24 8.90 -16.51
N LEU A 33 1.09 8.76 -17.19
CA LEU A 33 0.26 7.53 -17.16
C LEU A 33 0.99 6.31 -17.72
N ILE A 34 1.83 6.50 -18.75
CA ILE A 34 2.62 5.43 -19.38
C ILE A 34 3.63 4.86 -18.37
N TYR A 35 4.27 5.71 -17.57
CA TYR A 35 5.22 5.28 -16.54
C TYR A 35 4.57 4.82 -15.22
N LEU A 36 3.30 5.15 -15.03
CA LEU A 36 2.46 4.69 -13.93
C LEU A 36 2.00 3.23 -14.11
N LYS A 37 1.97 2.72 -15.34
CA LYS A 37 1.67 1.33 -15.64
C LYS A 37 2.83 0.46 -15.16
N ALA A 38 2.67 -0.18 -14.01
CA ALA A 38 3.63 -1.18 -13.57
C ALA A 38 3.75 -2.26 -14.67
N HIS A 39 4.96 -2.52 -15.15
CA HIS A 39 5.19 -3.60 -16.12
C HIS A 39 4.79 -4.92 -15.47
N LEU A 40 3.66 -5.48 -15.91
CA LEU A 40 3.22 -6.83 -15.57
C LEU A 40 3.66 -7.73 -16.72
N TRP A 41 4.45 -8.73 -16.40
CA TRP A 41 4.91 -9.75 -17.34
C TRP A 41 3.95 -10.95 -17.41
N TYR A 42 2.79 -10.86 -16.75
CA TYR A 42 1.75 -11.88 -16.70
C TYR A 42 0.35 -11.24 -16.77
N SER A 43 -0.65 -12.05 -17.12
CA SER A 43 -2.07 -11.69 -17.11
C SER A 43 -2.60 -11.62 -15.68
N THR A 44 -3.25 -10.50 -15.31
CA THR A 44 -3.94 -10.39 -14.02
C THR A 44 -5.12 -11.35 -13.92
N GLN A 45 -5.75 -11.69 -15.06
CA GLN A 45 -6.87 -12.62 -15.09
C GLN A 45 -6.43 -14.04 -14.74
N ASP A 46 -5.23 -14.45 -15.14
CA ASP A 46 -4.71 -15.79 -14.84
C ASP A 46 -4.49 -15.94 -13.34
N VAL A 47 -3.99 -14.90 -12.67
CA VAL A 47 -3.81 -14.90 -11.21
C VAL A 47 -5.15 -14.89 -10.47
N VAL A 48 -6.17 -14.20 -11.00
CA VAL A 48 -7.54 -14.25 -10.46
C VAL A 48 -8.12 -15.67 -10.60
N ASN A 49 -7.93 -16.31 -11.75
CA ASN A 49 -8.39 -17.68 -11.99
C ASN A 49 -7.66 -18.68 -11.07
N ALA A 50 -6.34 -18.52 -10.89
CA ALA A 50 -5.56 -19.32 -9.95
C ALA A 50 -6.08 -19.16 -8.51
N LEU A 51 -6.42 -17.93 -8.09
CA LEU A 51 -7.01 -17.69 -6.77
C LEU A 51 -8.38 -18.37 -6.61
N ARG A 52 -9.24 -18.35 -7.63
CA ARG A 52 -10.54 -19.04 -7.59
C ARG A 52 -10.36 -20.54 -7.37
N LEU A 53 -9.48 -21.18 -8.14
CA LEU A 53 -9.14 -22.60 -7.95
C LEU A 53 -8.56 -22.88 -6.55
N PHE A 54 -7.72 -21.97 -6.03
CA PHE A 54 -7.14 -22.09 -4.70
C PHE A 54 -8.20 -21.99 -3.59
N LEU A 55 -9.23 -21.16 -3.78
CA LEU A 55 -10.37 -21.03 -2.87
C LEU A 55 -11.31 -22.24 -2.91
N ASP A 56 -11.51 -22.83 -4.09
CA ASP A 56 -12.33 -24.01 -4.28
C ASP A 56 -11.76 -25.21 -3.51
N ALA A 57 -10.44 -25.38 -3.52
CA ALA A 57 -9.74 -26.40 -2.73
C ALA A 57 -9.69 -26.11 -1.21
N GLY A 58 -10.17 -24.95 -0.77
CA GLY A 58 -9.90 -24.45 0.58
C GLY A 58 -10.57 -25.22 1.71
N SER A 59 -11.70 -25.87 1.48
CA SER A 59 -12.34 -26.73 2.49
C SER A 59 -11.43 -27.91 2.87
N ASP A 60 -10.76 -28.48 1.88
CA ASP A 60 -9.96 -29.70 2.03
C ASP A 60 -8.59 -29.39 2.66
N LEU A 61 -8.16 -28.12 2.57
CA LEU A 61 -6.85 -27.64 3.02
C LEU A 61 -6.92 -26.72 4.26
N ALA A 62 -8.10 -26.57 4.87
CA ALA A 62 -8.33 -25.61 5.98
C ALA A 62 -7.41 -25.82 7.20
N GLY A 63 -6.92 -27.04 7.43
CA GLY A 63 -5.97 -27.35 8.51
C GLY A 63 -4.50 -27.06 8.19
N SER A 64 -4.17 -26.72 6.94
CA SER A 64 -2.78 -26.50 6.52
C SER A 64 -2.34 -25.05 6.73
N LEU A 65 -1.30 -24.87 7.54
CA LEU A 65 -0.71 -23.55 7.80
C LEU A 65 -0.05 -22.95 6.55
N THR A 66 0.56 -23.78 5.70
CA THR A 66 1.18 -23.32 4.45
C THR A 66 0.12 -22.90 3.43
N TYR A 67 -1.00 -23.64 3.36
CA TYR A 67 -2.14 -23.25 2.55
C TYR A 67 -2.69 -21.88 2.99
N ARG A 68 -2.86 -21.66 4.29
CA ARG A 68 -3.31 -20.38 4.85
C ARG A 68 -2.39 -19.24 4.41
N TYR A 69 -1.08 -19.42 4.51
CA TYR A 69 -0.09 -18.43 4.10
C TYR A 69 -0.19 -18.11 2.60
N ASP A 70 -0.17 -19.15 1.75
CA ASP A 70 -0.23 -19.01 0.30
C ASP A 70 -1.55 -18.36 -0.15
N LEU A 71 -2.66 -18.68 0.53
CA LEU A 71 -3.96 -18.10 0.25
C LEU A 71 -3.97 -16.59 0.55
N VAL A 72 -3.44 -16.19 1.71
CA VAL A 72 -3.32 -14.78 2.09
C VAL A 72 -2.43 -14.04 1.09
N ASP A 73 -1.29 -14.62 0.70
CA ASP A 73 -0.36 -13.98 -0.22
C ASP A 73 -0.95 -13.83 -1.64
N LEU A 74 -1.58 -14.88 -2.15
CA LEU A 74 -2.21 -14.87 -3.48
C LEU A 74 -3.40 -13.90 -3.52
N THR A 75 -4.24 -13.89 -2.48
CA THR A 75 -5.36 -12.95 -2.38
C THR A 75 -4.86 -11.51 -2.28
N ARG A 76 -3.84 -11.25 -1.46
CA ARG A 76 -3.17 -9.95 -1.36
C ARG A 76 -2.62 -9.51 -2.72
N GLN A 77 -2.01 -10.42 -3.48
CA GLN A 77 -1.48 -10.13 -4.80
C GLN A 77 -2.59 -9.68 -5.76
N VAL A 78 -3.69 -10.44 -5.85
CA VAL A 78 -4.84 -10.11 -6.70
C VAL A 78 -5.42 -8.74 -6.34
N LEU A 79 -5.70 -8.48 -5.06
CA LEU A 79 -6.25 -7.21 -4.61
C LEU A 79 -5.29 -6.03 -4.84
N SER A 80 -3.98 -6.26 -4.74
CA SER A 80 -2.98 -5.23 -5.03
C SER A 80 -2.93 -4.86 -6.51
N LYS A 81 -3.21 -5.81 -7.42
CA LYS A 81 -3.34 -5.50 -8.85
C LYS A 81 -4.63 -4.75 -9.16
N LEU A 82 -5.73 -5.10 -8.51
CA LEU A 82 -6.95 -4.31 -8.58
C LEU A 82 -6.74 -2.89 -8.06
N ALA A 83 -6.04 -2.71 -6.94
CA ALA A 83 -5.73 -1.38 -6.40
C ALA A 83 -4.91 -0.53 -7.38
N ASN A 84 -3.95 -1.12 -8.11
CA ASN A 84 -3.24 -0.40 -9.17
C ASN A 84 -4.18 0.09 -10.26
N GLN A 85 -5.12 -0.75 -10.73
CA GLN A 85 -6.09 -0.35 -11.75
C GLN A 85 -7.00 0.78 -11.26
N VAL A 86 -7.57 0.62 -10.05
CA VAL A 86 -8.43 1.64 -9.42
C VAL A 86 -7.71 2.98 -9.30
N TYR A 87 -6.42 2.98 -8.98
CA TYR A 87 -5.62 4.19 -8.95
C TYR A 87 -5.41 4.81 -10.33
N LEU A 88 -5.12 4.00 -11.36
CA LEU A 88 -5.02 4.51 -12.74
C LEU A 88 -6.33 5.15 -13.17
N ASP A 89 -7.47 4.52 -12.88
CA ASP A 89 -8.81 5.05 -13.17
C ASP A 89 -9.05 6.38 -12.44
N ALA A 90 -8.59 6.50 -11.18
CA ALA A 90 -8.67 7.75 -10.43
C ALA A 90 -7.82 8.87 -11.07
N ILE A 91 -6.63 8.56 -11.57
CA ILE A 91 -5.78 9.54 -12.25
C ILE A 91 -6.38 9.95 -13.59
N SER A 92 -6.95 9.01 -14.35
CA SER A 92 -7.69 9.34 -15.58
C SER A 92 -8.88 10.26 -15.28
N ALA A 93 -9.70 9.93 -14.28
CA ALA A 93 -10.81 10.79 -13.86
C ALA A 93 -10.35 12.20 -13.43
N PHE A 94 -9.21 12.31 -12.75
CA PHE A 94 -8.62 13.61 -12.41
C PHE A 94 -8.22 14.41 -13.66
N GLN A 95 -7.64 13.76 -14.67
CA GLN A 95 -7.26 14.39 -15.94
C GLN A 95 -8.47 14.87 -16.75
N ASP A 96 -9.53 14.06 -16.74
CA ASP A 96 -10.81 14.37 -17.40
C ASP A 96 -11.65 15.37 -16.60
N LYS A 97 -11.15 15.82 -15.44
CA LYS A 97 -11.83 16.70 -14.47
C LYS A 97 -13.17 16.14 -13.97
N ASP A 98 -13.34 14.82 -14.01
CA ASP A 98 -14.53 14.14 -13.51
C ASP A 98 -14.41 13.96 -11.98
N VAL A 99 -15.03 14.89 -11.26
CA VAL A 99 -15.05 14.91 -9.79
C VAL A 99 -15.76 13.67 -9.22
N ASN A 100 -16.83 13.19 -9.87
CA ASN A 100 -17.62 12.07 -9.38
C ASN A 100 -16.85 10.75 -9.53
N ALA A 101 -16.25 10.53 -10.70
CA ALA A 101 -15.42 9.35 -10.94
C ALA A 101 -14.18 9.36 -10.03
N LEU A 102 -13.47 10.50 -9.89
CA LEU A 102 -12.34 10.61 -8.98
C LEU A 102 -12.73 10.31 -7.52
N SER A 103 -13.89 10.84 -7.09
CA SER A 103 -14.40 10.60 -5.74
C SER A 103 -14.75 9.13 -5.51
N SER A 104 -15.36 8.48 -6.50
CA SER A 104 -15.71 7.05 -6.45
C SER A 104 -14.46 6.17 -6.38
N GLN A 105 -13.48 6.39 -7.28
CA GLN A 105 -12.25 5.60 -7.31
C GLN A 105 -11.38 5.83 -6.07
N SER A 106 -11.34 7.06 -5.54
CA SER A 106 -10.68 7.38 -4.28
C SER A 106 -11.26 6.57 -3.11
N ARG A 107 -12.59 6.48 -2.99
CA ARG A 107 -13.24 5.66 -1.96
C ARG A 107 -12.93 4.18 -2.15
N LYS A 108 -13.01 3.68 -3.38
CA LYS A 108 -12.71 2.28 -3.72
C LYS A 108 -11.27 1.92 -3.36
N PHE A 109 -10.30 2.78 -3.66
CA PHE A 109 -8.89 2.57 -3.32
C PHE A 109 -8.66 2.53 -1.80
N GLN A 110 -9.25 3.48 -1.07
CA GLN A 110 -9.16 3.51 0.39
C GLN A 110 -9.79 2.27 1.04
N GLN A 111 -10.92 1.81 0.50
CA GLN A 111 -11.55 0.57 0.96
C GLN A 111 -10.68 -0.66 0.66
N LEU A 112 -10.05 -0.73 -0.52
CA LEU A 112 -9.11 -1.81 -0.85
C LEU A 112 -7.95 -1.87 0.15
N ILE A 113 -7.39 -0.75 0.59
CA ILE A 113 -6.33 -0.75 1.61
C ILE A 113 -6.82 -1.39 2.91
N LYS A 114 -8.03 -1.02 3.38
CA LYS A 114 -8.61 -1.58 4.61
C LYS A 114 -8.90 -3.07 4.49
N ASP A 115 -9.42 -3.48 3.33
CA ASP A 115 -9.74 -4.88 3.06
C ASP A 115 -8.48 -5.74 2.97
N ILE A 116 -7.42 -5.23 2.34
CA ILE A 116 -6.11 -5.90 2.32
C ILE A 116 -5.53 -5.94 3.74
N ASP A 117 -5.60 -4.87 4.54
CA ASP A 117 -5.13 -4.89 5.94
C ASP A 117 -5.86 -5.99 6.76
N LYS A 118 -7.18 -6.09 6.60
CA LYS A 118 -8.00 -7.14 7.22
C LYS A 118 -7.58 -8.54 6.80
N LEU A 119 -7.31 -8.76 5.51
CA LEU A 119 -6.80 -10.03 4.99
C LEU A 119 -5.45 -10.40 5.60
N LEU A 120 -4.52 -9.44 5.65
CA LEU A 120 -3.18 -9.65 6.21
C LEU A 120 -3.23 -9.97 7.70
N ALA A 121 -4.23 -9.46 8.41
CA ALA A 121 -4.43 -9.77 9.82
C ALA A 121 -4.73 -11.25 10.10
N ALA A 122 -5.09 -12.04 9.07
CA ALA A 122 -5.49 -13.44 9.22
C ALA A 122 -4.33 -14.44 9.28
N ASP A 123 -3.08 -14.00 9.16
CA ASP A 123 -1.89 -14.86 9.27
C ASP A 123 -0.72 -14.14 9.99
N ASP A 124 -0.05 -14.85 10.90
CA ASP A 124 1.00 -14.32 11.79
C ASP A 124 2.18 -13.72 11.00
N ASN A 125 2.43 -14.19 9.77
CA ASN A 125 3.56 -13.78 8.94
C ASN A 125 3.36 -12.41 8.26
N PHE A 126 2.15 -11.85 8.32
CA PHE A 126 1.81 -10.57 7.70
C PHE A 126 1.47 -9.49 8.72
N LEU A 127 1.98 -9.59 9.95
CA LEU A 127 1.70 -8.63 11.02
C LEU A 127 2.86 -7.66 11.25
N LEU A 128 2.55 -6.39 11.49
CA LEU A 128 3.54 -5.38 11.90
C LEU A 128 4.00 -5.59 13.35
N GLY A 129 3.12 -6.06 14.23
CA GLY A 129 3.38 -6.20 15.66
C GLY A 129 4.64 -7.02 15.99
N PRO A 130 4.83 -8.23 15.44
CA PRO A 130 6.02 -9.04 15.71
C PRO A 130 7.33 -8.32 15.35
N TRP A 131 7.35 -7.55 14.27
CA TRP A 131 8.50 -6.74 13.88
C TRP A 131 8.82 -5.68 14.95
N LEU A 132 7.83 -4.89 15.38
CA LEU A 132 8.04 -3.85 16.38
C LEU A 132 8.38 -4.41 17.76
N GLU A 133 7.72 -5.48 18.20
CA GLU A 133 8.01 -6.14 19.47
C GLU A 133 9.40 -6.77 19.48
N SER A 134 9.86 -7.32 18.35
CA SER A 134 11.21 -7.87 18.25
C SER A 134 12.28 -6.79 18.44
N ALA A 135 12.09 -5.61 17.86
CA ALA A 135 13.01 -4.48 18.03
C ALA A 135 13.03 -3.97 19.48
N LYS A 136 11.85 -3.85 20.12
CA LYS A 136 11.75 -3.40 21.52
C LYS A 136 12.41 -4.36 22.50
N LYS A 137 12.33 -5.67 22.25
CA LYS A 137 12.97 -6.71 23.10
C LYS A 137 14.49 -6.62 23.16
N LEU A 138 15.13 -5.94 22.21
CA LEU A 138 16.58 -5.74 22.20
C LEU A 138 17.04 -4.61 23.13
N ALA A 139 16.13 -3.76 23.60
CA ALA A 139 16.47 -2.59 24.41
C ALA A 139 16.77 -2.95 25.87
N LEU A 140 17.78 -2.31 26.45
CA LEU A 140 18.18 -2.48 27.85
C LEU A 140 17.56 -1.40 28.77
N ASN A 141 17.05 -0.32 28.19
CA ASN A 141 16.48 0.80 28.93
C ASN A 141 15.36 1.52 28.14
N PRO A 142 14.56 2.39 28.78
CA PRO A 142 13.45 3.07 28.11
C PRO A 142 13.85 3.98 26.94
N SER A 143 15.07 4.53 26.94
CA SER A 143 15.57 5.37 25.84
C SER A 143 15.89 4.52 24.61
N GLU A 144 16.56 3.38 24.80
CA GLU A 144 16.79 2.40 23.74
C GLU A 144 15.49 1.81 23.20
N LEU A 145 14.50 1.53 24.06
CA LEU A 145 13.21 0.99 23.64
C LEU A 145 12.54 1.92 22.62
N ARG A 146 12.47 3.23 22.93
CA ARG A 146 11.93 4.24 22.01
C ARG A 146 12.76 4.34 20.73
N LEU A 147 14.08 4.32 20.84
CA LEU A 147 14.97 4.42 19.67
C LEU A 147 14.84 3.21 18.75
N TYR A 148 14.76 2.01 19.30
CA TYR A 148 14.68 0.76 18.52
C TYR A 148 13.31 0.61 17.86
N GLU A 149 12.23 0.98 18.54
CA GLU A 149 10.90 1.06 17.90
C GLU A 149 10.89 2.09 16.77
N TRP A 150 11.44 3.29 17.00
CA TRP A 150 11.56 4.32 15.96
C TRP A 150 12.39 3.83 14.77
N ASN A 151 13.51 3.14 15.01
CA ASN A 151 14.34 2.54 13.97
C ASN A 151 13.56 1.50 13.15
N ALA A 152 12.83 0.60 13.83
CA ALA A 152 12.02 -0.44 13.20
C ALA A 152 10.90 0.13 12.32
N ARG A 153 10.19 1.16 12.80
CA ARG A 153 9.18 1.91 12.04
C ARG A 153 9.81 2.63 10.86
N THR A 154 10.92 3.31 11.07
CA THR A 154 11.62 4.08 10.05
C THR A 154 12.13 3.20 8.92
N GLN A 155 12.75 2.06 9.22
CA GLN A 155 13.33 1.16 8.22
C GLN A 155 12.29 0.74 7.15
N VAL A 156 11.07 0.39 7.55
CA VAL A 156 10.01 -0.07 6.64
C VAL A 156 9.20 1.05 6.00
N THR A 157 9.51 2.31 6.32
CA THR A 157 8.82 3.52 5.81
C THR A 157 9.78 4.53 5.18
N MET A 158 10.25 5.53 5.91
CA MET A 158 11.12 6.59 5.38
C MET A 158 12.58 6.15 5.23
N TRP A 159 12.98 5.00 5.77
CA TRP A 159 14.35 4.46 5.77
C TRP A 159 15.37 5.26 6.59
N PHE A 160 15.37 6.59 6.48
CA PHE A 160 16.19 7.50 7.28
C PHE A 160 15.50 8.88 7.43
N TYR A 161 16.15 9.80 8.13
CA TYR A 161 15.65 11.14 8.44
C TYR A 161 15.18 11.93 7.21
N THR A 162 14.19 12.79 7.45
CA THR A 162 13.56 13.67 6.46
C THR A 162 13.73 15.14 6.86
N THR A 163 13.49 16.06 5.94
CA THR A 163 13.28 17.48 6.29
C THR A 163 11.80 17.79 6.21
N LYS A 164 11.37 18.99 6.67
CA LYS A 164 9.98 19.43 6.58
C LYS A 164 9.40 19.30 5.16
N SER A 165 10.21 19.56 4.14
CA SER A 165 9.80 19.59 2.73
C SER A 165 10.29 18.41 1.91
N ASN A 166 11.28 17.64 2.38
CA ASN A 166 11.86 16.54 1.61
C ASN A 166 11.78 15.24 2.38
N GLN A 167 11.09 14.27 1.78
CA GLN A 167 11.15 12.88 2.19
C GLN A 167 12.54 12.29 1.90
N SER A 168 12.88 11.22 2.60
CA SER A 168 14.10 10.46 2.35
C SER A 168 14.15 9.98 0.89
N LYS A 169 15.34 9.93 0.27
CA LYS A 169 15.49 9.38 -1.08
C LYS A 169 15.14 7.89 -1.16
N LEU A 170 15.20 7.19 -0.02
CA LEU A 170 14.88 5.77 0.14
C LEU A 170 13.49 5.53 0.76
N HIS A 171 12.62 6.55 0.82
CA HIS A 171 11.23 6.35 1.24
C HIS A 171 10.58 5.18 0.48
N ASP A 172 9.85 4.36 1.24
CA ASP A 172 9.17 3.14 0.83
C ASP A 172 10.09 2.08 0.18
N TYR A 173 11.42 2.14 0.35
CA TYR A 173 12.34 1.15 -0.22
C TYR A 173 12.13 -0.24 0.38
N ALA A 174 12.12 -0.35 1.71
CA ALA A 174 11.92 -1.61 2.42
C ALA A 174 10.45 -1.79 2.86
N ASN A 175 9.51 -1.31 2.05
CA ASN A 175 8.08 -1.42 2.30
C ASN A 175 7.64 -2.87 2.57
N LYS A 176 6.50 -3.01 3.24
CA LYS A 176 5.89 -4.29 3.59
C LYS A 176 4.37 -4.22 3.43
N PHE A 177 3.78 -5.34 3.06
CA PHE A 177 2.35 -5.55 3.22
C PHE A 177 2.11 -6.23 4.55
N TRP A 178 2.06 -5.42 5.61
CA TRP A 178 1.76 -5.90 6.95
C TRP A 178 0.49 -5.24 7.47
N SER A 179 -0.38 -6.03 8.09
CA SER A 179 -1.53 -5.51 8.83
C SER A 179 -1.06 -4.57 9.93
N GLY A 180 -1.79 -3.48 10.10
CA GLY A 180 -1.41 -2.34 10.91
C GLY A 180 -0.63 -1.30 10.10
N LEU A 181 0.34 -1.70 9.27
CA LEU A 181 1.11 -0.76 8.45
C LEU A 181 0.27 -0.16 7.30
N LEU A 182 -0.61 -0.97 6.69
CA LEU A 182 -1.47 -0.50 5.61
C LEU A 182 -2.42 0.58 6.10
N GLU A 183 -3.21 0.28 7.12
CA GLU A 183 -4.20 1.22 7.63
C GLU A 183 -3.57 2.38 8.41
N ALA A 184 -2.53 2.13 9.23
CA ALA A 184 -1.97 3.16 10.10
C ALA A 184 -0.83 3.97 9.47
N TYR A 185 -0.38 3.68 8.25
CA TYR A 185 0.64 4.47 7.56
C TYR A 185 0.31 4.74 6.09
N TYR A 186 -0.06 3.73 5.30
CA TYR A 186 -0.31 3.95 3.86
C TYR A 186 -1.67 4.58 3.57
N LEU A 187 -2.72 4.23 4.32
CA LEU A 187 -4.07 4.74 4.09
C LEU A 187 -4.14 6.26 4.22
N PRO A 188 -3.69 6.91 5.31
CA PRO A 188 -3.84 8.37 5.42
C PRO A 188 -3.01 9.13 4.38
N ARG A 189 -1.85 8.60 3.96
CA ARG A 189 -1.09 9.16 2.83
C ARG A 189 -1.89 9.14 1.52
N ALA A 190 -2.59 8.04 1.24
CA ALA A 190 -3.46 7.93 0.07
C ALA A 190 -4.70 8.83 0.18
N SER A 191 -5.34 8.86 1.36
CA SER A 191 -6.52 9.68 1.62
C SER A 191 -6.21 11.18 1.46
N THR A 192 -5.08 11.67 1.98
CA THR A 192 -4.68 13.07 1.79
C THR A 192 -4.39 13.37 0.33
N TYR A 193 -3.69 12.49 -0.38
CA TYR A 193 -3.42 12.66 -1.81
C TYR A 193 -4.70 12.86 -2.63
N PHE A 194 -5.68 11.96 -2.50
CA PHE A 194 -6.94 12.10 -3.22
C PHE A 194 -7.76 13.31 -2.78
N SER A 195 -7.69 13.68 -1.49
CA SER A 195 -8.36 14.88 -0.99
C SER A 195 -7.80 16.15 -1.63
N HIS A 196 -6.49 16.23 -1.82
CA HIS A 196 -5.85 17.35 -2.53
C HIS A 196 -6.23 17.38 -4.02
N LEU A 197 -6.29 16.24 -4.70
CA LEU A 197 -6.76 16.17 -6.10
C LEU A 197 -8.23 16.62 -6.23
N LEU A 198 -9.11 16.15 -5.35
CA LEU A 198 -10.52 16.54 -5.34
C LEU A 198 -10.67 18.04 -5.06
N ARG A 199 -9.91 18.57 -4.09
CA ARG A 199 -9.92 20.00 -3.75
C ARG A 199 -9.47 20.84 -4.94
N SER A 200 -8.40 20.44 -5.63
CA SER A 200 -7.90 21.21 -6.76
C SER A 200 -8.91 21.28 -7.91
N LEU A 201 -9.67 20.20 -8.18
CA LEU A 201 -10.76 20.25 -9.16
C LEU A 201 -11.91 21.15 -8.70
N LYS A 202 -12.39 21.00 -7.46
CA LYS A 202 -13.51 21.78 -6.91
C LYS A 202 -13.23 23.28 -6.87
N GLU A 203 -12.01 23.66 -6.53
CA GLU A 203 -11.58 25.06 -6.44
C GLU A 203 -11.08 25.61 -7.79
N ASN A 204 -11.03 24.78 -8.84
CA ASN A 204 -10.43 25.11 -10.13
C ASN A 204 -9.00 25.68 -10.01
N LYS A 205 -8.18 25.06 -9.15
CA LYS A 205 -6.78 25.43 -8.90
C LYS A 205 -5.85 24.29 -9.32
N SER A 206 -4.57 24.61 -9.51
CA SER A 206 -3.55 23.58 -9.72
C SER A 206 -3.32 22.74 -8.45
N PHE A 207 -3.01 21.46 -8.63
CA PHE A 207 -2.60 20.58 -7.53
C PHE A 207 -1.26 21.07 -6.94
N LYS A 208 -1.31 21.56 -5.70
CA LYS A 208 -0.14 22.04 -4.96
C LYS A 208 0.64 20.87 -4.37
N MET A 209 1.55 20.34 -5.17
CA MET A 209 2.37 19.19 -4.86
C MET A 209 3.12 19.32 -3.51
N ASP A 210 3.69 20.50 -3.23
CA ASP A 210 4.51 20.69 -2.04
C ASP A 210 3.70 20.79 -0.75
N ASP A 211 2.47 21.31 -0.82
CA ASP A 211 1.55 21.34 0.32
C ASP A 211 1.19 19.91 0.75
N TRP A 212 0.74 19.10 -0.22
CA TRP A 212 0.48 17.68 0.03
C TRP A 212 1.74 16.95 0.53
N ARG A 213 2.91 17.27 -0.04
CA ARG A 213 4.18 16.64 0.35
C ARG A 213 4.53 16.88 1.81
N GLN A 214 4.47 18.14 2.24
CA GLN A 214 4.75 18.51 3.63
C GLN A 214 3.77 17.83 4.59
N GLU A 215 2.50 17.72 4.21
CA GLU A 215 1.47 17.06 5.02
C GLU A 215 1.77 15.57 5.23
N TRP A 216 2.05 14.82 4.17
CA TRP A 216 2.31 13.38 4.31
C TRP A 216 3.67 13.07 4.97
N ILE A 217 4.67 13.95 4.81
CA ILE A 217 5.93 13.85 5.56
C ILE A 217 5.68 14.05 7.06
N ALA A 218 4.93 15.09 7.44
CA ALA A 218 4.60 15.35 8.84
C ALA A 218 3.85 14.18 9.48
N TYR A 219 2.87 13.63 8.76
CA TYR A 219 2.16 12.41 9.16
C TYR A 219 3.11 11.20 9.33
N SER A 220 4.03 11.01 8.38
CA SER A 220 4.97 9.89 8.44
C SER A 220 5.91 9.99 9.65
N ASN A 221 6.48 11.17 9.88
CA ASN A 221 7.34 11.43 11.02
C ASN A 221 6.59 11.23 12.35
N LYS A 222 5.31 11.65 12.42
CA LYS A 222 4.45 11.41 13.58
C LYS A 222 4.25 9.91 13.82
N TRP A 223 3.95 9.14 12.76
CA TRP A 223 3.77 7.69 12.87
C TRP A 223 5.05 6.96 13.29
N GLN A 224 6.21 7.38 12.78
CA GLN A 224 7.52 6.82 13.16
C GLN A 224 7.88 7.09 14.63
N ALA A 225 7.49 8.25 15.14
CA ALA A 225 7.65 8.62 16.55
C ALA A 225 6.56 8.07 17.47
N GLY A 226 5.53 7.41 16.91
CA GLY A 226 4.43 6.83 17.66
C GLY A 226 4.83 5.58 18.44
N THR A 227 4.03 5.25 19.45
CA THR A 227 4.19 4.10 20.33
C THR A 227 2.94 3.21 20.34
N GLU A 228 2.09 3.33 19.32
CA GLU A 228 0.88 2.54 19.19
C GLU A 228 1.23 1.04 19.12
N THR A 229 0.45 0.22 19.81
CA THR A 229 0.64 -1.24 19.81
C THR A 229 -0.08 -1.88 18.63
N TYR A 230 0.52 -2.92 18.08
CA TYR A 230 -0.02 -3.68 16.97
C TYR A 230 -0.17 -5.16 17.36
N PRO A 231 -1.19 -5.87 16.86
CA PRO A 231 -1.37 -7.28 17.15
C PRO A 231 -0.13 -8.11 16.78
N VAL A 232 0.24 -9.04 17.67
CA VAL A 232 1.34 -10.01 17.47
C VAL A 232 0.84 -11.41 17.11
N LYS A 233 -0.48 -11.57 17.03
CA LYS A 233 -1.17 -12.81 16.66
C LYS A 233 -2.28 -12.51 15.67
N ALA A 234 -2.43 -13.43 14.73
CA ALA A 234 -3.42 -13.38 13.69
C ALA A 234 -4.82 -13.43 14.26
N ARG A 235 -5.75 -12.82 13.54
CA ARG A 235 -7.18 -12.82 13.85
C ARG A 235 -7.99 -12.96 12.57
N GLY A 236 -9.10 -13.68 12.66
CA GLY A 236 -9.99 -13.93 11.54
C GLY A 236 -9.62 -15.17 10.73
N ASP A 237 -10.58 -15.64 9.96
CA ASP A 237 -10.47 -16.80 9.09
C ASP A 237 -10.01 -16.36 7.70
N ALA A 238 -8.79 -16.74 7.31
CA ALA A 238 -8.20 -16.38 6.03
C ALA A 238 -9.04 -16.87 4.84
N LEU A 239 -9.64 -18.06 4.92
CA LEU A 239 -10.46 -18.62 3.84
C LEU A 239 -11.76 -17.85 3.71
N ALA A 240 -12.46 -17.63 4.82
CA ALA A 240 -13.72 -16.86 4.81
C ALA A 240 -13.51 -15.42 4.34
N ILE A 241 -12.44 -14.77 4.80
CA ILE A 241 -12.08 -13.42 4.37
C ILE A 241 -11.74 -13.39 2.88
N SER A 242 -10.91 -14.33 2.40
CA SER A 242 -10.52 -14.36 0.98
C SER A 242 -11.71 -14.60 0.06
N LYS A 243 -12.63 -15.52 0.41
CA LYS A 243 -13.88 -15.73 -0.32
C LYS A 243 -14.73 -14.45 -0.39
N ALA A 244 -14.94 -13.80 0.76
CA ALA A 244 -15.72 -12.57 0.82
C ALA A 244 -15.11 -11.42 -0.02
N LEU A 245 -13.77 -11.32 -0.06
CA LEU A 245 -13.09 -10.31 -0.85
C LEU A 245 -13.13 -10.62 -2.35
N VAL A 246 -13.01 -11.89 -2.75
CA VAL A 246 -13.16 -12.27 -4.16
C VAL A 246 -14.57 -11.99 -4.66
N GLU A 247 -15.60 -12.36 -3.90
CA GLU A 247 -17.00 -12.04 -4.22
C GLU A 247 -17.22 -10.52 -4.33
N LYS A 248 -16.74 -9.75 -3.35
CA LYS A 248 -16.92 -8.29 -3.32
C LYS A 248 -16.36 -7.57 -4.56
N TYR A 249 -15.28 -8.07 -5.13
CA TYR A 249 -14.52 -7.36 -6.16
C TYR A 249 -14.54 -8.02 -7.54
N PHE A 250 -14.90 -9.30 -7.63
CA PHE A 250 -14.86 -10.11 -8.84
C PHE A 250 -16.06 -11.06 -8.99
N GLY A 251 -17.05 -10.98 -8.10
CA GLY A 251 -18.36 -11.63 -8.23
C GLY A 251 -19.30 -10.87 -9.15
#